data_AF-A0A937Q7V1-F1
#
_entry.id   AF-A0A937Q7V1-F1
#
_cell.length_a   1.000
_cell.length_b   1.000
_cell.length_c   1.000
_cell.angle_alpha   90.00
_cell.angle_beta   90.00
_cell.angle_gamma   90.00
#
_symmetry.space_group_name_H-M   'P 1'
#
loop_
_entity.id
_entity.type
_entity.pdbx_description
1 polymer ?
#
loop_
_entity_poly.entity_id
_entity_poly.type
_entity_poly.pdbx_seq_one_letter_code
_entity_poly.pdbx_strand_id
1 'polypeptide(L)'
;MKGATDPPIVSVVGFSGAGKTTLLEKLIHELADRGYRVGSIKHDVHGFEMDKPGKDSWRHKHAGASTTVLSSPHQIGMVMDVDHDHDPDELKKFFRNVDIILTEGYKQGDKPKLEVFRHGVHEEPLCRNDDRLIALISDTHVELGVPHFLLNDIKGIADFLISNFNLVPGVGHRERGHAGVPLNFEPCQMTG
;
A
#
# COMPACT_ATOMS: atom_id res chain seq x y z
N MET A 1 -18.02 -20.16 -10.51
CA MET A 1 -17.26 -19.33 -9.55
C MET A 1 -15.79 -19.59 -9.80
N LYS A 2 -15.03 -18.65 -10.39
CA LYS A 2 -13.56 -18.77 -10.39
C LYS A 2 -13.11 -18.55 -8.95
N GLY A 3 -12.31 -19.46 -8.40
CA GLY A 3 -11.78 -19.36 -7.04
C GLY A 3 -11.07 -18.03 -6.87
N ALA A 4 -11.28 -17.37 -5.74
CA ALA A 4 -10.54 -16.17 -5.38
C ALA A 4 -9.05 -16.52 -5.43
N THR A 5 -8.33 -15.94 -6.38
CA THR A 5 -6.87 -16.00 -6.39
C THR A 5 -6.38 -15.23 -5.16
N ASP A 6 -5.53 -15.86 -4.35
CA ASP A 6 -4.89 -15.19 -3.21
C ASP A 6 -4.05 -14.03 -3.76
N PRO A 7 -4.37 -12.75 -3.45
CA PRO A 7 -3.70 -11.64 -4.07
C PRO A 7 -2.23 -11.59 -3.62
N PRO A 8 -1.27 -11.41 -4.54
CA PRO A 8 0.11 -11.18 -4.17
C PRO A 8 0.22 -9.90 -3.34
N ILE A 9 1.12 -9.92 -2.37
CA ILE A 9 1.48 -8.77 -1.54
C ILE A 9 2.87 -8.30 -1.96
N VAL A 10 3.01 -7.00 -2.24
CA VAL A 10 4.29 -6.39 -2.61
C VAL A 10 4.57 -5.19 -1.71
N SER A 11 5.73 -5.17 -1.08
CA SER A 11 6.15 -4.09 -0.20
C SER A 11 6.93 -3.02 -0.93
N VAL A 12 6.46 -1.78 -0.86
CA VAL A 12 7.21 -0.59 -1.24
C VAL A 12 7.99 -0.11 -0.02
N VAL A 13 9.30 -0.30 -0.08
CA VAL A 13 10.26 0.04 0.98
C VAL A 13 11.16 1.19 0.55
N GLY A 14 11.90 1.75 1.49
CA GLY A 14 12.66 2.97 1.28
C GLY A 14 12.76 3.77 2.56
N PHE A 15 13.74 4.66 2.65
CA PHE A 15 13.86 5.55 3.79
C PHE A 15 12.72 6.59 3.84
N SER A 16 12.58 7.26 4.98
CA SER A 16 11.63 8.38 5.08
C SER A 16 12.03 9.48 4.09
N GLY A 17 11.06 10.13 3.46
CA GLY A 17 11.33 11.16 2.44
C GLY A 17 11.79 10.65 1.06
N ALA A 18 12.00 9.35 0.86
CA ALA A 18 12.42 8.82 -0.45
C ALA A 18 11.37 8.96 -1.57
N GLY A 19 10.09 9.19 -1.23
CA GLY A 19 8.99 9.32 -2.19
C GLY A 19 8.09 8.09 -2.33
N LYS A 20 8.10 7.17 -1.35
CA LYS A 20 7.28 5.94 -1.34
C LYS A 20 5.79 6.23 -1.53
N THR A 21 5.23 7.13 -0.73
CA THR A 21 3.81 7.49 -0.79
C THR A 21 3.43 8.02 -2.17
N THR A 22 4.23 8.93 -2.74
CA THR A 22 4.00 9.45 -4.10
C THR A 22 4.10 8.37 -5.18
N LEU A 23 5.02 7.41 -5.04
CA LEU A 23 5.11 6.28 -5.95
C LEU A 23 3.86 5.41 -5.86
N LEU A 24 3.44 5.07 -4.63
CA LEU A 24 2.27 4.23 -4.37
C LEU A 24 0.98 4.87 -4.91
N GLU A 25 0.75 6.16 -4.67
CA GLU A 25 -0.43 6.87 -5.20
C GLU A 25 -0.53 6.74 -6.72
N LYS A 26 0.56 7.01 -7.43
CA LYS A 26 0.61 6.93 -8.90
C LYS A 26 0.46 5.50 -9.39
N LEU A 27 1.09 4.54 -8.72
CA LEU A 27 1.05 3.13 -9.11
C LEU A 27 -0.34 2.51 -8.86
N ILE A 28 -0.98 2.84 -7.75
CA ILE A 28 -2.36 2.45 -7.44
C ILE A 28 -3.30 3.00 -8.51
N HIS A 29 -3.15 4.28 -8.88
CA HIS A 29 -3.94 4.90 -9.94
C HIS A 29 -3.74 4.20 -11.29
N GLU A 30 -2.50 3.96 -11.71
CA GLU A 30 -2.18 3.30 -12.98
C GLU A 30 -2.75 1.87 -13.04
N LEU A 31 -2.64 1.09 -11.96
CA LEU A 31 -3.21 -0.26 -11.89
C LEU A 31 -4.75 -0.23 -11.91
N ALA A 32 -5.36 0.72 -11.19
CA ALA A 32 -6.81 0.90 -11.18
C ALA A 32 -7.37 1.28 -12.56
N ASP A 33 -6.70 2.19 -13.27
CA ASP A 33 -7.06 2.59 -14.65
C ASP A 33 -7.00 1.41 -15.64
N ARG A 34 -6.07 0.47 -15.39
CA ARG A 34 -5.95 -0.77 -16.16
C ARG A 34 -6.98 -1.84 -15.76
N GLY A 35 -7.83 -1.56 -14.77
CA GLY A 35 -8.92 -2.43 -14.33
C GLY A 35 -8.58 -3.39 -13.20
N TYR A 36 -7.43 -3.23 -12.54
CA TYR A 36 -7.07 -4.02 -11.35
C TYR A 36 -7.64 -3.39 -10.09
N ARG A 37 -8.05 -4.23 -9.14
CA ARG A 37 -8.48 -3.81 -7.81
C ARG A 37 -7.30 -3.89 -6.86
N VAL A 38 -6.81 -2.75 -6.43
CA VAL A 38 -5.61 -2.66 -5.60
C VAL A 38 -5.99 -2.49 -4.13
N GLY A 39 -5.48 -3.36 -3.26
CA GLY A 39 -5.47 -3.14 -1.82
C GLY A 39 -4.22 -2.37 -1.40
N SER A 40 -4.32 -1.55 -0.36
CA SER A 40 -3.16 -0.88 0.23
C SER A 40 -3.08 -1.09 1.74
N ILE A 41 -1.87 -1.30 2.24
CA ILE A 41 -1.57 -1.36 3.68
C ILE A 41 -0.49 -0.33 3.96
N LYS A 42 -0.64 0.48 5.01
CA LYS A 42 0.42 1.36 5.51
C LYS A 42 0.82 0.90 6.89
N HIS A 43 2.10 0.61 7.08
CA HIS A 43 2.67 0.28 8.38
C HIS A 43 3.21 1.55 9.04
N ASP A 44 2.58 1.97 10.13
CA ASP A 44 3.03 3.11 10.95
C ASP A 44 3.36 2.62 12.37
N VAL A 45 4.65 2.51 12.66
CA VAL A 45 5.16 2.03 13.96
C VAL A 45 4.86 3.00 15.10
N HIS A 46 4.46 4.24 14.80
CA HIS A 46 4.13 5.26 15.81
C HIS A 46 2.63 5.32 16.13
N GLY A 47 1.80 4.51 15.47
CA GLY A 47 0.35 4.54 15.60
C GLY A 47 -0.29 5.66 14.77
N PHE A 48 -1.62 5.65 14.71
CA PHE A 48 -2.40 6.62 13.92
C PHE A 48 -3.82 6.78 14.47
N GLU A 49 -4.46 7.90 14.15
CA GLU A 49 -5.91 8.08 14.32
C GLU A 49 -6.60 8.10 12.95
N MET A 50 -7.49 7.14 12.70
CA MET A 50 -8.24 7.06 11.44
C MET A 50 -9.59 7.77 11.48
N ASP A 51 -10.20 7.91 12.66
CA ASP A 51 -11.53 8.50 12.82
C ASP A 51 -11.45 9.95 13.29
N LYS A 52 -12.51 10.73 13.05
CA LYS A 52 -12.57 12.14 13.43
C LYS A 52 -12.90 12.30 14.92
N PRO A 53 -12.03 12.96 15.72
CA PRO A 53 -12.31 13.22 17.12
C PRO A 53 -13.68 13.85 17.36
N GLY A 54 -14.39 13.34 18.37
CA GLY A 54 -15.71 13.84 18.79
C GLY A 54 -16.91 13.37 17.95
N LYS A 55 -16.71 12.67 16.83
CA LYS A 55 -17.82 12.00 16.10
C LYS A 55 -18.31 10.76 16.84
N ASP A 56 -19.52 10.29 16.49
CA ASP A 56 -20.18 9.22 17.23
C ASP A 56 -19.37 7.90 17.22
N SER A 57 -18.79 7.53 16.08
CA SER A 57 -17.91 6.37 15.97
C SER A 57 -16.64 6.51 16.81
N TRP A 58 -16.02 7.68 16.83
CA TRP A 58 -14.86 7.95 17.68
C TRP A 58 -15.25 7.82 19.15
N ARG A 59 -16.41 8.36 19.54
CA ARG A 59 -16.94 8.25 20.90
C ARG A 59 -17.26 6.79 21.28
N HIS A 60 -17.76 5.98 20.36
CA HIS A 60 -17.98 4.55 20.59
C HIS A 60 -16.66 3.84 20.88
N LYS A 61 -15.63 4.11 20.08
CA LYS A 61 -14.29 3.54 20.27
C LYS A 61 -13.70 3.93 21.62
N HIS A 62 -13.71 5.23 21.95
CA HIS A 62 -13.20 5.75 23.22
C HIS A 62 -14.03 5.36 24.45
N ALA A 63 -15.29 4.96 24.26
CA ALA A 63 -16.12 4.39 25.33
C ALA A 63 -15.73 2.94 25.69
N GLY A 64 -14.77 2.34 24.97
CA GLY A 64 -14.23 1.00 25.26
C GLY A 64 -14.65 -0.09 24.28
N ALA A 65 -15.22 0.27 23.11
CA ALA A 65 -15.49 -0.73 22.09
C ALA A 65 -14.18 -1.28 21.50
N SER A 66 -13.92 -2.59 21.63
CA SER A 66 -12.73 -3.22 21.05
C SER A 66 -12.70 -3.12 19.53
N THR A 67 -13.88 -3.08 18.90
CA THR A 67 -14.06 -2.87 17.46
C THR A 67 -15.21 -1.92 17.21
N THR A 68 -14.98 -0.91 16.36
CA THR A 68 -16.01 0.02 15.88
C THR A 68 -16.05 -0.03 14.35
N VAL A 69 -17.25 -0.22 13.78
CA VAL A 69 -17.48 -0.28 12.33
C VAL A 69 -18.47 0.80 11.92
N LEU A 70 -18.06 1.64 10.96
CA LEU A 70 -18.93 2.58 10.25
C LEU A 70 -19.31 1.97 8.91
N SER A 71 -20.58 2.04 8.54
CA SER A 71 -21.06 1.54 7.26
C SER A 71 -21.88 2.61 6.54
N SER A 72 -21.64 2.73 5.24
CA SER A 72 -22.41 3.58 4.32
C SER A 72 -22.63 2.84 3.00
N PRO A 73 -23.50 3.34 2.10
CA PRO A 73 -23.68 2.74 0.77
C PRO A 73 -22.41 2.70 -0.09
N HIS A 74 -21.38 3.49 0.23
CA HIS A 74 -20.20 3.65 -0.62
C HIS A 74 -18.90 3.18 0.03
N GLN A 75 -18.83 3.14 1.36
CA GLN A 75 -17.62 2.76 2.09
C GLN A 75 -17.91 2.21 3.49
N ILE A 76 -16.96 1.43 4.00
CA ILE A 76 -16.91 0.95 5.37
C ILE A 76 -15.63 1.50 6.00
N GLY A 77 -15.74 2.01 7.22
CA GLY A 77 -14.59 2.35 8.08
C GLY A 77 -14.56 1.40 9.27
N MET A 78 -13.36 0.99 9.70
CA MET A 78 -13.20 0.08 10.82
C MET A 78 -12.00 0.49 11.66
N VAL A 79 -12.19 0.54 12.97
CA VAL A 79 -11.12 0.72 13.96
C VAL A 79 -11.20 -0.43 14.95
N MET A 80 -10.10 -1.14 15.13
CA MET A 80 -10.01 -2.38 15.91
C MET A 80 -8.76 -2.33 16.78
N ASP A 81 -8.90 -2.69 18.07
CA ASP A 81 -7.74 -2.92 18.93
C ASP A 81 -7.03 -4.20 18.51
N VAL A 82 -5.70 -4.17 18.56
CA VAL A 82 -4.83 -5.30 18.29
C VAL A 82 -3.91 -5.53 19.49
N ASP A 83 -3.51 -6.76 19.71
CA ASP A 83 -2.60 -7.18 20.79
C ASP A 83 -1.15 -7.34 20.33
N HIS A 84 -0.88 -7.20 19.03
CA HIS A 84 0.44 -7.25 18.42
C HIS A 84 0.49 -6.50 17.08
N ASP A 85 1.71 -6.25 16.59
CA ASP A 85 1.96 -5.70 15.26
C ASP A 85 1.74 -6.79 14.20
N HIS A 86 0.74 -6.60 13.36
CA HIS A 86 0.29 -7.61 12.40
C HIS A 86 1.15 -7.61 11.14
N ASP A 87 1.47 -8.79 10.64
CA ASP A 87 2.11 -8.94 9.33
C ASP A 87 1.12 -8.76 8.17
N PRO A 88 1.60 -8.52 6.92
CA PRO A 88 0.72 -8.32 5.78
C PRO A 88 -0.21 -9.50 5.45
N ASP A 89 0.18 -10.75 5.73
CA ASP A 89 -0.68 -11.91 5.49
C ASP A 89 -1.83 -11.97 6.50
N GLU A 90 -1.59 -11.58 7.75
CA GLU A 90 -2.65 -11.47 8.75
C GLU A 90 -3.66 -10.38 8.41
N LEU A 91 -3.20 -9.26 7.85
CA LEU A 91 -4.05 -8.15 7.41
C LEU A 91 -4.78 -8.46 6.09
N LYS A 92 -4.24 -9.35 5.25
CA LYS A 92 -4.85 -9.75 3.97
C LYS A 92 -6.31 -10.21 4.13
N LYS A 93 -6.68 -10.79 5.28
CA LYS A 93 -8.05 -11.23 5.58
C LYS A 93 -9.12 -10.13 5.50
N PHE A 94 -8.72 -8.86 5.63
CA PHE A 94 -9.62 -7.71 5.54
C PHE A 94 -9.90 -7.28 4.09
N PHE A 95 -9.09 -7.73 3.14
CA PHE A 95 -9.26 -7.40 1.73
C PHE A 95 -10.24 -8.36 1.07
N ARG A 96 -11.19 -7.82 0.31
CA ARG A 96 -12.16 -8.61 -0.45
C ARG A 96 -12.12 -8.22 -1.93
N ASN A 97 -11.92 -9.21 -2.79
CA ASN A 97 -11.91 -9.05 -4.25
C ASN A 97 -10.87 -8.01 -4.71
N VAL A 98 -9.63 -8.12 -4.24
CA VAL A 98 -8.49 -7.35 -4.76
C VAL A 98 -7.60 -8.29 -5.57
N ASP A 99 -6.93 -7.74 -6.58
CA ASP A 99 -6.05 -8.49 -7.49
C ASP A 99 -4.58 -8.41 -7.04
N ILE A 100 -4.22 -7.40 -6.25
CA ILE A 100 -2.88 -7.19 -5.68
C ILE A 100 -2.99 -6.31 -4.41
N ILE A 101 -2.12 -6.53 -3.44
CA ILE A 101 -1.99 -5.68 -2.24
C ILE A 101 -0.60 -5.02 -2.26
N LEU A 102 -0.57 -3.70 -2.13
CA LEU A 102 0.66 -2.92 -2.03
C LEU A 102 0.84 -2.43 -0.59
N THR A 103 2.01 -2.64 0.01
CA THR A 103 2.28 -2.14 1.36
C THR A 103 3.27 -0.98 1.34
N GLU A 104 3.03 0.08 2.11
CA GLU A 104 4.08 1.04 2.48
C GLU A 104 4.69 0.62 3.82
N GLY A 105 5.98 0.28 3.85
CA GLY A 105 6.66 -0.16 5.07
C GLY A 105 7.00 -1.66 5.06
N TYR A 106 6.96 -2.31 6.23
CA TYR A 106 7.38 -3.72 6.40
C TYR A 106 8.78 -4.03 5.87
N LYS A 107 9.76 -3.16 6.16
CA LYS A 107 11.15 -3.30 5.67
C LYS A 107 11.79 -4.64 6.04
N GLN A 108 11.45 -5.16 7.22
CA GLN A 108 11.92 -6.45 7.73
C GLN A 108 11.02 -7.63 7.36
N GLY A 109 9.93 -7.37 6.64
CA GLY A 109 9.00 -8.40 6.19
C GLY A 109 9.58 -9.29 5.10
N ASP A 110 8.91 -10.40 4.85
CA ASP A 110 9.31 -11.43 3.88
C ASP A 110 8.65 -11.25 2.51
N LYS A 111 7.81 -10.23 2.32
CA LYS A 111 7.13 -10.00 1.03
C LYS A 111 8.10 -9.46 -0.02
N PRO A 112 7.88 -9.76 -1.32
CA PRO A 112 8.65 -9.15 -2.41
C PRO A 112 8.68 -7.63 -2.30
N LYS A 113 9.85 -7.03 -2.57
CA LYS A 113 10.12 -5.62 -2.28
C LYS A 113 10.43 -4.81 -3.53
N LEU A 114 9.75 -3.69 -3.65
CA LEU A 114 10.14 -2.56 -4.49
C LEU A 114 10.86 -1.55 -3.61
N GLU A 115 12.16 -1.35 -3.82
CA GLU A 115 12.90 -0.35 -3.06
C GLU A 115 12.88 1.01 -3.78
N VAL A 116 12.39 2.04 -3.08
CA VAL A 116 12.58 3.43 -3.49
C VAL A 116 13.85 3.97 -2.85
N PHE A 117 14.87 4.16 -3.68
CA PHE A 117 16.18 4.67 -3.29
C PHE A 117 16.45 6.02 -3.95
N ARG A 118 17.00 6.95 -3.17
CA ARG A 118 17.51 8.24 -3.65
C ARG A 118 18.80 8.53 -2.92
N HIS A 119 19.88 8.70 -3.68
CA HIS A 119 21.20 8.97 -3.11
C HIS A 119 21.22 10.27 -2.28
N GLY A 120 20.41 11.27 -2.66
CA GLY A 120 20.28 12.52 -1.90
C GLY A 120 19.53 12.40 -0.57
N VAL A 121 18.89 11.26 -0.28
CA VAL A 121 18.20 11.00 0.99
C VAL A 121 19.04 10.09 1.87
N HIS A 122 19.66 9.05 1.30
CA HIS A 122 20.59 8.15 2.00
C HIS A 122 21.69 7.66 1.05
N GLU A 123 22.86 7.36 1.63
CA GLU A 123 24.03 6.94 0.86
C GLU A 123 23.82 5.60 0.15
N GLU A 124 23.13 4.66 0.80
CA GLU A 124 23.03 3.28 0.34
C GLU A 124 21.61 2.69 0.34
N PRO A 125 21.29 1.76 -0.59
CA PRO A 125 20.02 1.05 -0.59
C PRO A 125 19.85 0.17 0.65
N LEU A 126 18.62 0.09 1.15
CA LEU A 126 18.16 -0.76 2.24
C LEU A 126 18.26 -2.25 1.92
N CYS A 127 17.97 -2.64 0.68
CA CYS A 127 17.80 -4.05 0.31
C CYS A 127 19.04 -4.65 -0.40
N ARG A 128 20.24 -4.10 -0.18
CA ARG A 128 21.49 -4.59 -0.83
C ARG A 128 21.74 -6.10 -0.67
N ASN A 129 21.36 -6.67 0.47
CA ASN A 129 21.54 -8.10 0.78
C ASN A 129 20.20 -8.78 1.08
N ASP A 130 19.14 -8.33 0.42
CA ASP A 130 17.78 -8.83 0.63
C ASP A 130 17.27 -9.53 -0.63
N ASP A 131 17.23 -10.86 -0.57
CA ASP A 131 16.75 -11.71 -1.67
C ASP A 131 15.27 -11.50 -2.01
N ARG A 132 14.53 -10.73 -1.19
CA ARG A 132 13.15 -10.33 -1.48
C ARG A 132 13.07 -9.10 -2.37
N LEU A 133 14.18 -8.40 -2.64
CA LEU A 133 14.20 -7.29 -3.58
C LEU A 133 13.89 -7.79 -4.99
N ILE A 134 12.86 -7.24 -5.61
CA ILE A 134 12.45 -7.60 -6.98
C ILE A 134 12.64 -6.45 -7.98
N ALA A 135 12.75 -5.21 -7.52
CA ALA A 135 13.14 -4.08 -8.35
C ALA A 135 13.63 -2.88 -7.53
N LEU A 136 14.52 -2.10 -8.12
CA LEU A 136 15.01 -0.83 -7.59
C LEU A 136 14.35 0.33 -8.35
N ILE A 137 13.80 1.30 -7.61
CA ILE A 137 13.21 2.53 -8.14
C ILE A 137 14.10 3.69 -7.68
N SER A 138 14.87 4.25 -8.61
CA SER A 138 15.91 5.22 -8.28
C SER A 138 16.23 6.15 -9.46
N ASP A 139 16.62 7.38 -9.16
CA ASP A 139 17.19 8.34 -10.13
C ASP A 139 18.70 8.14 -10.33
N THR A 140 19.31 7.29 -9.50
CA THR A 140 20.73 6.93 -9.52
C THR A 140 20.88 5.47 -9.91
N HIS A 141 21.90 5.16 -10.73
CA HIS A 141 22.21 3.79 -11.10
C HIS A 141 22.95 3.07 -9.96
N VAL A 142 22.40 1.95 -9.50
CA VAL A 142 23.01 1.06 -8.51
C VAL A 142 22.80 -0.38 -8.99
N GLU A 143 23.88 -1.16 -9.05
CA GLU A 143 23.82 -2.55 -9.48
C GLU A 143 23.41 -3.46 -8.32
N LEU A 144 22.15 -3.90 -8.33
CA LEU A 144 21.60 -4.83 -7.33
C LEU A 144 21.11 -6.16 -7.94
N GLY A 145 21.38 -6.41 -9.22
CA GLY A 145 20.96 -7.64 -9.91
C GLY A 145 19.46 -7.77 -10.17
N VAL A 146 18.68 -6.72 -9.89
CA VAL A 146 17.24 -6.63 -10.12
C VAL A 146 16.92 -5.55 -11.17
N PRO A 147 15.75 -5.61 -11.83
CA PRO A 147 15.27 -4.52 -12.68
C PRO A 147 15.36 -3.14 -12.00
N HIS A 148 15.78 -2.15 -12.79
CA HIS A 148 15.86 -0.74 -12.37
C HIS A 148 14.82 0.09 -13.11
N PHE A 149 14.10 0.94 -12.36
CA PHE A 149 13.12 1.87 -12.90
C PHE A 149 13.38 3.29 -12.40
N LEU A 150 13.06 4.28 -13.23
CA LEU A 150 12.99 5.67 -12.77
C LEU A 150 11.72 5.89 -11.95
N LEU A 151 11.74 6.86 -11.03
CA LEU A 151 10.60 7.15 -10.14
C LEU A 151 9.32 7.54 -10.87
N ASN A 152 9.44 8.06 -12.10
CA ASN A 152 8.31 8.45 -12.93
C ASN A 152 7.92 7.38 -13.95
N ASP A 153 8.62 6.25 -14.02
CA ASP A 153 8.28 5.12 -14.90
C ASP A 153 7.19 4.24 -14.28
N ILE A 154 6.05 4.86 -13.98
CA ILE A 154 4.93 4.19 -13.32
C ILE A 154 4.35 3.09 -14.21
N LYS A 155 4.36 3.29 -15.53
CA LYS A 155 3.88 2.31 -16.51
C LYS A 155 4.78 1.08 -16.55
N GLY A 156 6.11 1.27 -16.61
CA GLY A 156 7.06 0.17 -16.58
C GLY A 156 6.99 -0.62 -15.28
N ILE A 157 6.83 0.05 -14.14
CA ILE A 157 6.65 -0.61 -12.83
C ILE A 157 5.34 -1.42 -12.81
N ALA A 158 4.23 -0.86 -13.32
CA ALA A 158 2.96 -1.57 -13.41
C ALA A 158 3.05 -2.79 -14.34
N ASP A 159 3.66 -2.66 -15.52
CA ASP A 159 3.88 -3.75 -16.47
C ASP A 159 4.72 -4.88 -15.86
N PHE A 160 5.76 -4.50 -15.12
CA PHE A 160 6.60 -5.42 -14.37
C PHE A 160 5.79 -6.21 -13.33
N LEU A 161 5.01 -5.53 -12.48
CA LEU A 161 4.19 -6.22 -11.47
C LEU A 161 3.15 -7.14 -12.09
N ILE A 162 2.45 -6.69 -13.14
CA ILE A 162 1.47 -7.50 -13.85
C ILE A 162 2.10 -8.78 -14.39
N SER A 163 3.26 -8.66 -15.03
CA SER A 163 3.97 -9.80 -15.62
C SER A 163 4.56 -10.72 -14.54
N ASN A 164 5.23 -10.16 -13.54
CA ASN A 164 5.93 -10.90 -12.50
C ASN A 164 4.98 -11.74 -11.63
N PHE A 165 3.76 -11.26 -11.41
CA PHE A 165 2.76 -11.96 -10.61
C PHE A 165 1.64 -12.59 -11.44
N ASN A 166 1.74 -12.57 -12.78
CA ASN A 166 0.71 -13.08 -13.70
C ASN A 166 -0.69 -12.55 -13.38
N LEU A 167 -0.79 -11.24 -13.10
CA LEU A 167 -2.04 -10.62 -12.69
C LEU A 167 -3.06 -10.70 -13.82
N VAL A 168 -4.31 -11.06 -13.47
CA VAL A 168 -5.44 -11.06 -14.40
C VAL A 168 -6.53 -10.17 -13.81
N PRO A 169 -7.00 -9.13 -14.53
CA PRO A 169 -8.07 -8.28 -14.03
C PRO A 169 -9.34 -9.08 -13.73
N GLY A 170 -9.96 -8.85 -12.57
CA GLY A 170 -11.23 -9.46 -12.23
C GLY A 170 -12.34 -9.16 -13.26
N VAL A 171 -13.05 -10.21 -13.73
CA VAL A 171 -14.16 -10.06 -14.68
C VAL A 171 -15.37 -9.42 -13.98
N GLY A 172 -15.85 -8.27 -14.48
CA GLY A 172 -17.09 -7.62 -14.01
C GLY A 172 -16.93 -6.27 -13.31
N HIS A 173 -15.80 -5.58 -13.49
CA HIS A 173 -15.46 -4.39 -12.69
C HIS A 173 -15.49 -3.04 -13.42
N ARG A 174 -15.92 -3.01 -14.70
CA ARG A 174 -15.98 -1.77 -15.51
C ARG A 174 -17.12 -0.81 -15.14
N GLU A 175 -18.05 -1.17 -14.25
CA GLU A 175 -19.28 -0.38 -14.03
C GLU A 175 -19.31 0.48 -12.74
N ARG A 176 -18.28 0.45 -11.89
CA ARG A 176 -18.25 1.35 -10.73
C ARG A 176 -17.26 2.48 -10.97
N GLY A 177 -17.77 3.55 -11.57
CA GLY A 177 -17.12 4.85 -11.49
C GLY A 177 -16.79 5.12 -10.03
N HIS A 178 -15.50 5.19 -9.71
CA HIS A 178 -15.07 5.78 -8.46
C HIS A 178 -15.57 7.23 -8.50
N ALA A 179 -16.67 7.52 -7.80
CA ALA A 179 -16.83 8.82 -7.21
C ALA A 179 -15.71 8.91 -6.17
N GLY A 180 -14.49 9.22 -6.62
CA GLY A 180 -13.36 9.45 -5.74
C GLY A 180 -13.83 10.46 -4.70
N VAL A 181 -13.77 10.08 -3.43
CA VAL A 181 -13.83 11.08 -2.38
C VAL A 181 -12.69 12.04 -2.69
N PRO A 182 -12.94 13.35 -2.89
CA PRO A 182 -11.86 14.28 -3.18
C PRO A 182 -10.80 14.13 -2.09
N LEU A 183 -9.57 13.80 -2.49
CA LEU A 183 -8.43 13.77 -1.60
C LEU A 183 -8.11 15.22 -1.20
N ASN A 184 -8.81 15.72 -0.18
CA ASN A 184 -8.36 16.90 0.54
C ASN A 184 -7.19 16.46 1.41
N PHE A 185 -5.98 16.52 0.84
CA PHE A 185 -4.74 16.43 1.59
C PHE A 185 -4.62 17.67 2.48
N GLU A 186 -5.17 17.63 3.68
CA GLU A 186 -4.67 18.48 4.75
C GLU A 186 -3.34 17.89 5.24
N PRO A 187 -2.25 18.67 5.30
CA PRO A 187 -0.99 18.18 5.84
C PRO A 187 -1.23 17.72 7.28
N CYS A 188 -0.82 16.48 7.56
CA CYS A 188 -0.76 15.95 8.92
C CYS A 188 0.03 16.94 9.78
N GLN A 189 -0.65 17.65 10.68
CA GLN A 189 0.02 18.54 11.62
C GLN A 189 0.88 17.68 12.53
N MET A 190 2.20 17.76 12.32
CA MET A 190 3.21 17.21 13.21
C MET A 190 3.10 17.96 14.53
N THR A 191 2.37 17.41 15.50
CA THR A 191 2.53 17.82 16.90
C THR A 191 3.80 17.17 17.43
N GLY A 192 4.78 18.00 17.79
CA GLY A 192 6.03 17.58 18.43
C GLY A 192 5.89 17.23 19.90
#